data_AF-A0A354GYV0-F1
#
_entry.id   AF-A0A354GYV0-F1
#
_cell.length_a   1.000
_cell.length_b   1.000
_cell.length_c   1.000
_cell.angle_alpha   90.00
_cell.angle_beta   90.00
_cell.angle_gamma   90.00
#
_symmetry.space_group_name_H-M   'P 1'
#
loop_
_entity.id
_entity.type
_entity.pdbx_description
1 polymer ?
#
loop_
_entity_poly.entity_id
_entity_poly.type
_entity_poly.pdbx_seq_one_letter_code
_entity_poly.pdbx_strand_id
1 'polypeptide(L)'
;MDVKEIIVAGTIKPDGTLELDQKPTLAPGPVTVVLRQEVGTAPPVEEGWWPYMQRVRAEREAAGYHFMNEMEMAAHLEWLRDDEDRIDRIYREMDMEKRRQENV
;
A
#
# COMPACT_ATOMS: atom_id res chain seq x y z
N MET A 1 -21.39 -45.54 -24.01
CA MET A 1 -21.41 -44.13 -24.48
C MET A 1 -19.99 -43.63 -24.35
N ASP A 2 -19.35 -43.30 -25.47
CA ASP A 2 -17.95 -42.90 -25.51
C ASP A 2 -17.87 -41.38 -25.31
N VAL A 3 -17.56 -40.95 -24.09
CA VAL A 3 -17.41 -39.53 -23.76
C VAL A 3 -15.98 -39.14 -24.07
N LYS A 4 -15.78 -38.43 -25.19
CA LYS A 4 -14.47 -37.83 -25.51
C LYS A 4 -14.33 -36.50 -24.79
N GLU A 5 -13.58 -36.52 -23.70
CA GLU A 5 -13.11 -35.31 -23.03
C GLU A 5 -11.87 -34.77 -23.75
N ILE A 6 -11.90 -33.48 -24.09
CA ILE A 6 -10.74 -32.76 -24.63
C ILE A 6 -10.46 -31.56 -23.73
N ILE A 7 -9.19 -31.36 -23.39
CA ILE A 7 -8.73 -30.20 -22.63
C ILE A 7 -8.08 -29.25 -23.63
N VAL A 8 -8.69 -28.08 -23.82
CA VAL A 8 -8.20 -27.03 -24.71
C VAL A 8 -7.93 -25.80 -23.86
N ALA A 9 -6.71 -25.26 -23.97
CA ALA A 9 -6.37 -23.98 -23.36
C ALA A 9 -7.18 -22.85 -24.02
N GLY A 10 -7.66 -21.93 -23.20
CA GLY A 10 -8.41 -20.78 -23.66
C GLY A 10 -8.40 -19.68 -22.61
N THR A 11 -8.62 -18.47 -23.06
CA THR A 11 -8.64 -17.28 -22.22
C THR A 11 -10.07 -16.76 -22.10
N ILE A 12 -10.52 -16.50 -20.87
CA ILE A 12 -11.76 -15.76 -20.63
C ILE A 12 -11.44 -14.28 -20.69
N LYS A 13 -12.09 -13.56 -21.60
CA LYS A 13 -11.96 -12.10 -21.73
C LYS A 13 -12.70 -11.38 -20.61
N PRO A 14 -12.37 -10.09 -20.36
CA PRO A 14 -13.09 -9.26 -19.39
C PRO A 14 -14.59 -9.10 -19.70
N ASP A 15 -14.98 -9.28 -20.97
CA ASP A 15 -16.38 -9.24 -21.42
C ASP A 15 -17.14 -10.56 -21.19
N GLY A 16 -16.48 -11.59 -20.64
CA GLY A 16 -17.06 -12.90 -20.38
C GLY A 16 -17.01 -13.89 -21.54
N THR A 17 -16.40 -13.51 -22.68
CA THR A 17 -16.23 -14.41 -23.83
C THR A 17 -15.09 -15.40 -23.60
N LEU A 18 -15.30 -16.68 -23.90
CA LEU A 18 -14.24 -17.69 -23.97
C LEU A 18 -13.62 -17.71 -25.37
N GLU A 19 -12.33 -17.38 -25.45
CA GLU A 19 -11.54 -17.58 -26.67
C GLU A 19 -10.67 -18.83 -26.51
N LEU A 20 -10.84 -19.80 -27.40
CA LEU A 20 -10.02 -21.00 -27.42
C LEU A 20 -8.78 -20.75 -28.26
N ASP A 21 -7.60 -21.08 -27.73
CA ASP A 21 -6.33 -20.90 -28.45
C ASP A 21 -6.24 -21.81 -29.68
N GLN A 22 -6.96 -22.93 -29.66
CA GLN A 22 -6.96 -23.94 -30.72
C GLN A 22 -8.39 -24.44 -31.01
N LYS A 23 -8.61 -24.85 -32.26
CA LYS A 23 -9.91 -25.39 -32.68
C LYS A 23 -10.13 -26.77 -32.04
N PRO A 24 -11.23 -26.98 -31.29
CA PRO A 24 -11.53 -28.28 -30.71
C PRO A 24 -11.76 -29.30 -31.82
N THR A 25 -11.10 -30.45 -31.73
CA THR A 25 -11.20 -31.52 -32.74
C THR A 25 -12.36 -32.46 -32.39
N LEU A 26 -13.58 -31.92 -32.38
CA LEU A 26 -14.82 -32.66 -32.13
C LEU A 26 -15.72 -32.64 -33.36
N ALA A 27 -16.52 -33.70 -33.49
CA ALA A 27 -17.57 -33.72 -34.50
C ALA A 27 -18.61 -32.62 -34.19
N PRO A 28 -19.24 -32.00 -35.22
CA PRO A 28 -20.30 -31.03 -35.00
C PRO A 28 -21.45 -31.62 -34.16
N GLY A 29 -21.81 -30.95 -33.07
CA GLY A 29 -22.84 -31.41 -32.15
C GLY A 29 -22.91 -30.58 -30.87
N PRO A 30 -23.89 -30.83 -29.99
CA PRO A 30 -23.96 -30.19 -28.69
C PRO A 30 -22.78 -30.64 -27.81
N VAL A 31 -22.15 -29.68 -27.12
CA VAL A 31 -20.99 -29.92 -26.25
C VAL A 31 -21.24 -29.33 -24.86
N THR A 32 -20.69 -29.97 -23.84
CA THR A 32 -20.64 -29.46 -22.46
C THR A 32 -19.23 -28.94 -22.20
N VAL A 33 -19.11 -27.67 -21.80
CA VAL A 33 -17.80 -27.04 -21.52
C VAL A 33 -17.58 -26.99 -20.01
N VAL A 34 -16.47 -27.55 -19.55
CA VAL A 34 -16.02 -27.43 -18.15
C VAL A 34 -14.87 -26.44 -18.12
N LEU A 35 -15.12 -25.27 -17.51
CA LEU A 35 -14.10 -24.24 -17.35
C LEU A 35 -13.33 -24.48 -16.06
N ARG A 36 -12.02 -24.73 -16.18
CA ARG A 36 -11.10 -24.75 -15.05
C ARG A 36 -10.15 -23.57 -15.20
N GLN A 37 -10.30 -22.59 -14.31
CA GLN A 37 -9.34 -21.50 -14.21
C GLN A 37 -8.09 -22.04 -13.53
N GLU A 38 -6.98 -22.14 -14.27
CA GLU A 38 -5.69 -22.33 -13.64
C GLU A 38 -5.39 -21.06 -12.86
N VAL A 39 -5.17 -21.19 -11.55
CA VAL A 39 -4.66 -20.10 -10.71
C VAL A 39 -3.19 -19.94 -11.08
N GLY A 40 -2.95 -19.42 -12.28
CA GLY A 40 -1.65 -18.91 -12.68
C GLY A 40 -1.28 -17.85 -11.66
N THR A 41 -0.09 -18.03 -11.09
CA THR A 41 0.60 -17.17 -10.12
C THR A 41 -0.01 -15.79 -10.10
N ALA A 42 -0.66 -15.43 -8.98
CA ALA A 42 -1.10 -14.05 -8.76
C ALA A 42 0.03 -13.13 -9.25
N PRO A 43 -0.27 -12.06 -10.03
CA PRO A 43 0.76 -11.11 -10.40
C PRO A 43 1.55 -10.77 -9.13
N PRO A 44 2.90 -10.73 -9.18
CA PRO A 44 3.70 -10.51 -7.98
C PRO A 44 3.06 -9.32 -7.29
N VAL A 45 2.51 -9.57 -6.10
CA VAL A 45 1.85 -8.54 -5.32
C VAL A 45 2.91 -7.46 -5.19
N GLU A 46 2.73 -6.34 -5.89
CA GLU A 46 3.66 -5.23 -5.81
C GLU A 46 3.86 -4.97 -4.32
N GLU A 47 5.12 -4.95 -3.89
CA GLU A 47 5.47 -4.83 -2.48
C GLU A 47 4.66 -3.68 -1.88
N GLY A 48 3.73 -4.00 -0.98
CA GLY A 48 2.90 -2.97 -0.36
C GLY A 48 3.78 -1.95 0.35
N TRP A 49 3.28 -0.73 0.50
CA TRP A 49 4.04 0.36 1.13
C TRP A 49 4.60 -0.02 2.52
N TRP A 50 3.88 -0.85 3.28
CA TRP A 50 4.29 -1.29 4.61
C TRP A 50 5.43 -2.32 4.58
N PRO A 51 5.33 -3.45 3.84
CA PRO A 51 6.47 -4.33 3.59
C PRO A 51 7.72 -3.59 3.09
N TYR A 52 7.56 -2.64 2.16
CA TYR A 52 8.64 -1.80 1.66
C TYR A 52 9.33 -1.01 2.79
N MET A 53 8.54 -0.35 3.64
CA MET A 53 9.07 0.40 4.79
C MET A 53 9.81 -0.49 5.79
N GLN A 54 9.31 -1.70 6.04
CA GLN A 54 9.98 -2.67 6.91
C GLN A 54 11.34 -3.10 6.35
N ARG A 55 11.41 -3.38 5.04
CA ARG A 55 12.66 -3.73 4.36
C ARG A 55 13.68 -2.60 4.43
N VAL A 56 13.28 -1.37 4.09
CA VAL A 56 14.18 -0.21 4.16
C VAL A 56 14.70 0.03 5.58
N ARG A 57 13.86 -0.17 6.60
CA ARG A 57 14.30 -0.07 8.01
C ARG A 57 15.37 -1.12 8.31
N ALA A 58 15.15 -2.37 7.94
CA ALA A 58 16.12 -3.45 8.17
C ALA A 58 17.45 -3.19 7.45
N GLU A 59 17.40 -2.71 6.20
CA GLU A 59 18.60 -2.33 5.43
C GLU A 59 19.38 -1.20 6.13
N ARG A 60 18.69 -0.20 6.69
CA ARG A 60 19.33 0.89 7.44
C ARG A 60 19.90 0.44 8.77
N GLU A 61 19.20 -0.41 9.50
CA GLU A 61 19.72 -1.02 10.74
C GLU A 61 20.99 -1.83 10.45
N ALA A 62 20.99 -2.63 9.38
CA ALA A 62 22.17 -3.38 8.94
C ALA A 62 23.34 -2.49 8.51
N ALA A 63 23.05 -1.31 7.95
CA ALA A 63 24.04 -0.29 7.63
C ALA A 63 24.55 0.51 8.85
N GLY A 64 24.04 0.22 10.05
CA GLY A 64 24.43 0.89 11.29
C GLY A 64 23.76 2.25 11.51
N TYR A 65 22.62 2.51 10.85
CA TYR A 65 21.85 3.73 11.06
C TYR A 65 21.22 3.73 12.46
N HIS A 66 21.42 4.82 13.21
CA HIS A 66 20.80 4.99 14.52
C HIS A 66 19.34 5.45 14.39
N PHE A 67 18.42 4.60 14.84
CA PHE A 67 17.01 4.97 14.99
C PHE A 67 16.78 5.52 16.39
N MET A 68 16.03 6.63 16.47
CA MET A 68 15.67 7.22 17.75
C MET A 68 14.93 6.20 18.62
N ASN A 69 15.40 6.02 19.85
CA ASN A 69 14.67 5.28 20.86
C ASN A 69 13.51 6.13 21.43
N GLU A 70 12.70 5.54 22.30
CA GLU A 70 11.52 6.21 22.87
C GLU A 70 11.87 7.48 23.65
N MET A 71 12.97 7.47 24.39
CA MET A 71 13.45 8.63 25.14
C MET A 71 13.97 9.73 24.20
N GLU A 72 14.73 9.37 23.17
CA GLU A 72 15.22 10.33 22.16
C GLU A 72 14.06 10.94 21.37
N MET A 73 13.05 10.14 21.03
CA MET A 73 11.83 10.60 20.38
C MET A 73 11.05 11.56 21.29
N ALA A 74 10.88 11.23 22.57
CA ALA A 74 10.20 12.09 23.52
C ALA A 74 10.93 13.43 23.70
N ALA A 75 12.24 13.41 23.85
CA ALA A 75 13.06 14.61 23.95
C ALA A 75 12.99 15.46 22.67
N HIS A 76 12.97 14.84 21.49
CA HIS A 76 12.81 15.55 20.23
C HIS A 76 11.44 16.22 20.09
N LEU A 77 10.37 15.54 20.51
CA LEU A 77 9.01 16.09 20.53
C LEU A 77 8.88 17.26 21.52
N GLU A 78 9.54 17.18 22.68
CA GLU A 78 9.56 18.27 23.66
C GLU A 78 10.32 19.48 23.13
N TRP A 79 11.46 19.27 22.47
CA TRP A 79 12.20 20.33 21.80
C TRP A 79 11.37 21.05 20.72
N LEU A 80 10.61 20.30 19.91
CA LEU A 80 9.72 20.88 18.90
C LEU A 80 8.62 21.76 19.51
N ARG A 81 8.11 21.40 20.70
CA ARG A 81 7.03 22.14 21.38
C ARG A 81 7.54 23.38 22.09
N ASP A 82 8.74 23.34 22.68
CA ASP A 82 9.28 24.49 23.42
C ASP A 82 9.50 25.72 22.52
N ASP A 83 9.82 25.52 21.23
CA ASP A 83 9.97 26.63 20.28
C ASP A 83 8.62 27.28 19.93
N GLU A 84 7.55 26.49 19.77
CA GLU A 84 6.17 27.01 19.57
C GLU A 84 5.67 27.76 20.81
N ASP A 85 5.86 27.20 22.01
CA ASP A 85 5.44 27.82 23.26
C ASP A 85 6.21 29.11 23.57
N ARG A 86 7.46 29.23 23.11
CA ARG A 86 8.25 30.46 23.26
C ARG A 86 7.69 31.60 22.42
N ILE A 87 7.34 31.33 21.16
CA ILE A 87 6.79 32.35 20.25
C ILE A 87 5.43 32.83 20.74
N ASP A 88 4.56 31.91 21.13
CA ASP A 88 3.22 32.22 21.67
C ASP A 88 3.28 33.04 22.98
N ARG A 89 4.26 32.77 23.85
CA ARG A 89 4.48 33.56 25.07
C ARG A 89 4.85 35.01 24.74
N ILE A 90 5.77 35.23 23.80
CA ILE A 90 6.22 36.56 23.40
C ILE A 90 5.05 37.38 22.83
N TYR A 91 4.21 36.78 21.98
CA TYR A 91 3.03 37.46 21.44
C TYR A 91 2.01 37.85 22.52
N ARG A 92 1.76 36.98 23.51
CA ARG A 92 0.86 37.30 24.63
C ARG A 92 1.40 38.46 25.48
N GLU A 93 2.69 38.47 25.76
CA GLU A 93 3.33 39.54 26.53
C GLU A 93 3.23 40.89 25.80
N MET A 94 3.52 40.92 24.49
CA MET A 94 3.39 42.13 23.66
C MET A 94 1.94 42.66 23.63
N ASP A 95 0.96 41.77 23.49
CA ASP A 95 -0.46 42.15 23.51
C ASP A 95 -0.89 42.72 24.87
N MET A 96 -0.38 42.18 25.97
CA MET A 96 -0.66 42.70 27.31
C MET A 96 0.00 44.05 27.55
N GLU A 97 1.24 44.26 27.11
CA GLU A 97 1.91 45.56 27.19
C GLU A 97 1.18 46.63 26.37
N LYS A 98 0.77 46.29 25.15
CA LYS A 98 0.00 47.20 24.29
C LYS A 98 -1.32 47.61 24.94
N ARG A 99 -2.08 46.65 25.49
CA ARG A 99 -3.32 46.93 26.22
C ARG A 99 -3.08 47.77 27.48
N ARG A 100 -1.93 47.62 28.13
CA ARG A 100 -1.58 48.39 29.33
C ARG A 100 -1.22 49.83 29.00
N GLN A 101 -0.59 50.07 27.85
CA GLN A 101 -0.29 51.42 27.35
C GLN A 101 -1.53 52.14 26.81
N GLU A 102 -2.50 51.41 26.26
CA GLU A 102 -3.77 51.99 25.77
C GLU A 102 -4.77 52.36 26.88
N ASN A 103 -4.59 51.84 28.10
CA ASN A 103 -5.46 52.08 29.26
C ASN A 103 -4.88 53.10 30.28
N VAL A 104 -3.82 53.82 29.93
CA VAL A 104 -3.19 54.92 30.70
C VAL A 104 -3.33 56.22 29.92
#